data_AF-A0A0C2ZP61-F1
#
_entry.id   AF-A0A0C2ZP61-F1
#
_cell.length_a   1.000
_cell.length_b   1.000
_cell.length_c   1.000
_cell.angle_alpha   90.00
_cell.angle_beta   90.00
_cell.angle_gamma   90.00
#
_symmetry.space_group_name_H-M   'P 1'
#
loop_
_entity.id
_entity.type
_entity.pdbx_description
1 polymer ?
#
loop_
_entity_poly.entity_id
_entity_poly.type
_entity_poly.pdbx_seq_one_letter_code
_entity_poly.pdbx_strand_id
1 'polypeptide(L)'
;MPATRIHSPSTSTPRERYDRNHRTLLDGTRAPPKKVPDQAEIIILSSDDESSITAIGHPNSSRPGPHKKKQAALRPVPLDLGEVLDITDSDDAQSSSRSGGWRAEENTVESLKHTVASLEQELNVANQRRAEEIAELKSLEKTQTEEIAVLRCAIRKNVQKDFSELEEHILCEVCTHRMWKPYLLPECGHCFCQDCLVDWFSTTQARFMASHPDYDARRAITYNQLRALLSSIPVLLNPQVKHQIQVLLTDLQKLQPEYTCPSCRKSALTKPVEDFRLKSLVRHIAGLQGESSPRKKRAHGHGEANVGPFDFFFSTLDHDKR
;
A
#
# COMPACT_ATOMS: atom_id res chain seq x y z
N MET A 1 1.05 39.78 70.25
CA MET A 1 0.55 40.32 68.98
C MET A 1 0.33 39.14 68.04
N PRO A 2 -0.93 38.70 67.82
CA PRO A 2 -1.22 37.46 67.10
C PRO A 2 -1.21 37.65 65.58
N ALA A 3 -0.71 36.64 64.87
CA ALA A 3 -0.69 36.56 63.41
C ALA A 3 -2.05 36.09 62.87
N THR A 4 -2.69 36.94 62.07
CA THR A 4 -3.93 36.60 61.34
C THR A 4 -3.61 35.76 60.11
N ARG A 5 -3.85 34.46 60.21
CA ARG A 5 -3.86 33.50 59.10
C ARG A 5 -5.23 33.55 58.42
N ILE A 6 -5.30 34.15 57.24
CA ILE A 6 -6.52 34.20 56.43
C ILE A 6 -6.63 32.86 55.69
N HIS A 7 -7.63 32.06 56.08
CA HIS A 7 -8.07 30.87 55.35
C HIS A 7 -8.98 31.30 54.20
N SER A 8 -8.60 30.98 52.97
CA SER A 8 -9.48 31.08 51.80
C SER A 8 -10.39 29.84 51.71
N PRO A 9 -11.68 30.00 51.42
CA PRO A 9 -12.60 28.87 51.26
C PRO A 9 -12.37 28.18 49.91
N SER A 10 -12.24 26.86 49.97
CA SER A 10 -12.26 25.95 48.83
C SER A 10 -13.65 25.94 48.20
N THR A 11 -13.80 26.60 47.05
CA THR A 11 -14.94 26.44 46.16
C THR A 11 -14.81 25.10 45.42
N SER A 12 -15.51 24.10 45.94
CA SER A 12 -15.80 22.85 45.24
C SER A 12 -16.71 23.15 44.04
N THR A 13 -16.16 23.03 42.83
CA THR A 13 -16.97 23.04 41.61
C THR A 13 -17.59 21.65 41.37
N PRO A 14 -18.83 21.57 40.86
CA PRO A 14 -19.47 20.29 40.56
C PRO A 14 -18.82 19.65 39.35
N ARG A 15 -18.43 18.38 39.49
CA ARG A 15 -18.06 17.49 38.39
C ARG A 15 -19.32 17.25 37.53
N GLU A 16 -19.49 18.06 36.49
CA GLU A 16 -20.47 17.78 35.44
C GLU A 16 -20.00 16.55 34.66
N ARG A 17 -20.81 15.50 34.79
CA ARG A 17 -20.79 14.29 33.97
C ARG A 17 -21.05 14.70 32.52
N TYR A 18 -20.03 14.63 31.67
CA TYR A 18 -20.27 14.42 30.25
C TYR A 18 -20.62 12.95 30.06
N ASP A 19 -21.93 12.69 30.03
CA ASP A 19 -22.49 11.40 29.67
C ASP A 19 -22.11 11.07 28.22
N ARG A 20 -21.40 9.95 28.14
CA ARG A 20 -20.94 9.25 26.97
C ARG A 20 -22.17 8.64 26.31
N ASN A 21 -22.69 9.28 25.26
CA ASN A 21 -23.74 8.70 24.42
C ASN A 21 -23.19 7.50 23.63
N HIS A 22 -23.11 6.34 24.29
CA HIS A 22 -23.14 5.04 23.67
C HIS A 22 -24.56 4.79 23.17
N ARG A 23 -24.75 4.86 21.84
CA ARG A 23 -25.95 4.34 21.21
C ARG A 23 -25.73 2.85 20.91
N THR A 24 -26.08 2.02 21.89
CA THR A 24 -26.37 0.60 21.71
C THR A 24 -27.69 0.46 20.94
N LEU A 25 -27.62 -0.10 19.74
CA LEU A 25 -28.75 -0.78 19.11
C LEU A 25 -28.26 -2.18 18.72
N LEU A 26 -28.59 -3.12 19.60
CA LEU A 26 -28.59 -4.55 19.34
C LEU A 26 -29.96 -4.89 18.74
N ASP A 27 -29.95 -5.31 17.48
CA ASP A 27 -30.93 -6.21 16.87
C ASP A 27 -30.15 -6.82 15.67
N GLY A 28 -29.94 -8.12 15.51
CA GLY A 28 -30.78 -9.24 15.91
C GLY A 28 -31.03 -10.15 14.70
N THR A 29 -30.05 -10.40 13.83
CA THR A 29 -30.12 -11.47 12.82
C THR A 29 -28.74 -12.11 12.62
N ARG A 30 -28.50 -13.23 13.33
CA ARG A 30 -27.38 -14.14 13.10
C ARG A 30 -27.60 -14.86 11.77
N ALA A 31 -26.84 -14.48 10.74
CA ALA A 31 -26.61 -15.33 9.58
C ALA A 31 -25.65 -16.47 9.93
N PRO A 32 -25.83 -17.68 9.39
CA PRO A 32 -24.96 -18.82 9.69
C PRO A 32 -23.54 -18.63 9.15
N PRO A 33 -22.52 -19.25 9.78
CA PRO A 33 -21.14 -19.14 9.35
C PRO A 33 -20.97 -19.78 7.97
N LYS A 34 -20.60 -18.97 6.98
CA LYS A 34 -20.07 -19.48 5.72
C LYS A 34 -18.76 -20.20 6.02
N LYS A 35 -18.75 -21.52 5.80
CA LYS A 35 -17.55 -22.35 5.81
C LYS A 35 -16.51 -21.69 4.91
N VAL A 36 -15.39 -21.29 5.52
CA VAL A 36 -14.19 -20.89 4.80
C VAL A 36 -13.64 -22.16 4.15
N PRO A 37 -13.39 -22.19 2.83
CA PRO A 37 -12.64 -23.29 2.23
C PRO A 37 -11.21 -23.20 2.72
N ASP A 38 -10.86 -24.13 3.61
CA ASP A 38 -9.50 -24.41 4.05
C ASP A 38 -8.80 -25.17 2.91
N GLN A 39 -8.25 -24.41 1.97
CA GLN A 39 -7.24 -24.83 0.99
C GLN A 39 -6.91 -23.62 0.11
N ALA A 40 -5.98 -22.79 0.59
CA ALA A 40 -5.19 -21.99 -0.33
C ALA A 40 -4.24 -22.96 -1.04
N GLU A 41 -4.62 -23.41 -2.23
CA GLU A 41 -3.69 -24.03 -3.17
C GLU A 41 -2.57 -23.02 -3.44
N ILE A 42 -1.42 -23.25 -2.80
CA ILE A 42 -0.17 -22.58 -3.15
C ILE A 42 0.23 -23.18 -4.50
N ILE A 43 -0.11 -22.49 -5.59
CA ILE A 43 0.41 -22.79 -6.92
C ILE A 43 1.91 -22.49 -6.85
N ILE A 44 2.72 -23.52 -6.62
CA ILE A 44 4.17 -23.45 -6.78
C ILE A 44 4.41 -23.47 -8.29
N LEU A 45 4.55 -22.28 -8.88
CA LEU A 45 5.12 -22.12 -10.21
C LEU A 45 6.63 -22.36 -10.09
N SER A 46 7.06 -23.61 -10.18
CA SER A 46 8.43 -23.96 -10.52
C SER A 46 8.65 -23.61 -11.98
N SER A 47 8.98 -22.35 -12.24
CA SER A 47 9.45 -21.83 -13.52
C SER A 47 10.97 -21.85 -13.51
N ASP A 48 11.50 -22.94 -14.05
CA ASP A 48 12.88 -23.06 -14.51
C ASP A 48 12.93 -22.42 -15.90
N ASP A 49 13.31 -21.14 -15.97
CA ASP A 49 13.56 -20.44 -17.24
C ASP A 49 14.72 -19.46 -17.03
N GLU A 50 15.92 -19.97 -17.32
CA GLU A 50 17.14 -19.19 -17.54
C GLU A 50 16.96 -18.32 -18.78
N SER A 51 16.75 -17.02 -18.61
CA SER A 51 16.84 -16.03 -19.69
C SER A 51 17.15 -14.62 -19.18
N SER A 52 18.44 -14.29 -19.22
CA SER A 52 19.01 -12.99 -19.62
C SER A 52 18.45 -11.71 -18.98
N ILE A 53 19.20 -11.22 -17.99
CA ILE A 53 19.12 -9.86 -17.44
C ILE A 53 19.34 -8.83 -18.56
N THR A 54 18.32 -8.04 -18.90
CA THR A 54 18.52 -6.69 -19.45
C THR A 54 17.52 -5.68 -18.90
N ALA A 55 18.09 -4.54 -18.51
CA ALA A 55 17.52 -3.18 -18.41
C ALA A 55 16.35 -2.90 -17.43
N ILE A 56 16.71 -2.12 -16.42
CA ILE A 56 15.85 -1.37 -15.51
C ILE A 56 14.99 -0.37 -16.32
N GLY A 57 13.66 -0.52 -16.25
CA GLY A 57 12.69 0.43 -16.75
C GLY A 57 11.50 0.57 -15.79
N HIS A 58 11.27 1.79 -15.30
CA HIS A 58 10.16 2.16 -14.41
C HIS A 58 8.77 1.80 -14.95
N PRO A 59 7.80 1.36 -14.13
CA PRO A 59 6.41 1.32 -14.55
C PRO A 59 5.67 2.60 -14.13
N ASN A 60 5.30 3.37 -15.14
CA ASN A 60 4.29 4.42 -15.03
C ASN A 60 2.90 3.76 -15.20
N SER A 61 2.07 3.82 -14.17
CA SER A 61 0.75 3.17 -14.13
C SER A 61 -0.32 4.05 -14.81
N SER A 62 -0.59 3.80 -16.09
CA SER A 62 -1.85 4.18 -16.74
C SER A 62 -2.72 2.92 -16.93
N ARG A 63 -3.91 2.93 -16.31
CA ARG A 63 -4.92 1.87 -16.45
C ARG A 63 -5.63 2.01 -17.81
N PRO A 64 -5.67 0.97 -18.67
CA PRO A 64 -6.64 0.87 -19.74
C PRO A 64 -7.90 0.17 -19.25
N GLY A 65 -9.07 0.67 -19.69
CA GLY A 65 -10.38 0.11 -19.39
C GLY A 65 -10.66 -1.23 -20.08
N PRO A 66 -11.82 -1.84 -19.80
CA PRO A 66 -12.16 -3.19 -20.21
C PRO A 66 -12.56 -3.21 -21.69
N HIS A 67 -11.60 -3.39 -22.59
CA HIS A 67 -11.90 -3.79 -23.96
C HIS A 67 -12.17 -5.29 -24.01
N LYS A 68 -13.42 -5.64 -24.37
CA LYS A 68 -13.84 -6.99 -24.77
C LYS A 68 -12.95 -7.47 -25.92
N LYS A 69 -11.93 -8.27 -25.61
CA LYS A 69 -11.13 -8.96 -26.64
C LYS A 69 -11.89 -10.19 -27.11
N LYS A 70 -12.26 -10.15 -28.39
CA LYS A 70 -12.68 -11.32 -29.17
C LYS A 70 -11.59 -12.38 -29.09
N GLN A 71 -11.97 -13.62 -28.77
CA GLN A 71 -11.11 -14.78 -28.87
C GLN A 71 -10.72 -14.97 -30.34
N ALA A 72 -9.50 -14.57 -30.69
CA ALA A 72 -8.87 -15.02 -31.92
C ALA A 72 -8.29 -16.40 -31.62
N ALA A 73 -8.83 -17.42 -32.30
CA ALA A 73 -8.34 -18.78 -32.27
C ALA A 73 -6.85 -18.80 -32.63
N LEU A 74 -6.02 -19.24 -31.69
CA LEU A 74 -4.63 -19.60 -31.94
C LEU A 74 -4.65 -20.81 -32.88
N ARG A 75 -4.13 -20.61 -34.09
CA ARG A 75 -3.77 -21.71 -34.98
C ARG A 75 -2.65 -22.51 -34.31
N PRO A 76 -2.74 -23.85 -34.27
CA PRO A 76 -1.60 -24.66 -33.85
C PRO A 76 -0.43 -24.43 -34.80
N VAL A 77 0.75 -24.25 -34.21
CA VAL A 77 2.04 -24.18 -34.90
C VAL A 77 2.25 -25.51 -35.63
N PRO A 78 2.57 -25.52 -36.93
CA PRO A 78 2.92 -26.75 -37.64
C PRO A 78 4.16 -27.37 -37.00
N LEU A 79 4.02 -28.59 -36.50
CA LEU A 79 5.16 -29.44 -36.19
C LEU A 79 5.83 -29.77 -37.52
N ASP A 80 7.01 -29.20 -37.72
CA ASP A 80 7.93 -29.57 -38.78
C ASP A 80 8.44 -30.99 -38.46
N LEU A 81 7.76 -31.98 -39.03
CA LEU A 81 8.19 -33.36 -39.07
C LEU A 81 9.40 -33.42 -40.00
N GLY A 82 10.58 -33.33 -39.38
CA GLY A 82 11.84 -33.67 -40.04
C GLY A 82 11.73 -35.04 -40.70
N GLU A 83 11.98 -35.03 -42.00
CA GLU A 83 12.76 -36.03 -42.73
C GLU A 83 12.32 -37.49 -42.55
N VAL A 84 11.25 -37.83 -43.28
CA VAL A 84 10.98 -39.22 -43.70
C VAL A 84 12.08 -39.60 -44.69
N LEU A 85 13.06 -40.39 -44.25
CA LEU A 85 13.94 -41.13 -45.15
C LEU A 85 13.10 -42.25 -45.79
N ASP A 86 12.64 -42.02 -47.02
CA ASP A 86 12.18 -43.06 -47.93
C ASP A 86 13.35 -44.01 -48.17
N ILE A 87 13.31 -45.18 -47.52
CA ILE A 87 14.17 -46.30 -47.88
C ILE A 87 13.60 -46.86 -49.18
N THR A 88 14.22 -46.47 -50.29
CA THR A 88 13.98 -47.03 -51.61
C THR A 88 14.22 -48.53 -51.57
N ASP A 89 13.12 -49.28 -51.75
CA ASP A 89 13.10 -50.72 -51.91
C ASP A 89 13.78 -51.06 -53.26
N SER A 90 15.06 -51.40 -53.21
CA SER A 90 15.87 -51.81 -54.36
C SER A 90 15.93 -53.33 -54.42
N ASP A 91 14.98 -53.87 -55.16
CA ASP A 91 14.87 -55.27 -55.59
C ASP A 91 16.07 -55.64 -56.48
N ASP A 92 17.13 -56.21 -55.89
CA ASP A 92 18.15 -56.95 -56.64
C ASP A 92 18.11 -58.42 -56.24
N ALA A 93 17.32 -59.16 -57.01
CA ALA A 93 17.35 -60.60 -57.09
C ALA A 93 18.71 -61.08 -57.65
N GLN A 94 19.58 -61.61 -56.78
CA GLN A 94 20.63 -62.54 -57.20
C GLN A 94 20.69 -63.76 -56.29
N SER A 95 20.06 -64.81 -56.78
CA SER A 95 20.39 -66.21 -56.53
C SER A 95 21.89 -66.47 -56.63
N SER A 96 22.49 -67.13 -55.63
CA SER A 96 23.33 -68.32 -55.86
C SER A 96 23.89 -68.91 -54.57
N SER A 97 23.57 -70.19 -54.37
CA SER A 97 24.41 -71.25 -53.79
C SER A 97 25.36 -70.92 -52.62
N ARG A 98 25.14 -71.58 -51.47
CA ARG A 98 26.04 -72.64 -50.95
C ARG A 98 25.58 -73.15 -49.58
N SER A 99 25.03 -74.36 -49.59
CA SER A 99 24.56 -75.17 -48.47
C SER A 99 25.70 -75.72 -47.59
N GLY A 100 26.46 -74.86 -46.92
CA GLY A 100 27.57 -75.27 -46.04
C GLY A 100 27.89 -74.36 -44.84
N GLY A 101 27.00 -73.44 -44.44
CA GLY A 101 27.31 -72.35 -43.50
C GLY A 101 26.80 -72.47 -42.06
N TRP A 102 26.02 -73.50 -41.70
CA TRP A 102 25.30 -73.59 -40.41
C TRP A 102 26.20 -73.47 -39.15
N ARG A 103 27.49 -73.83 -39.24
CA ARG A 103 28.43 -73.67 -38.11
C ARG A 103 28.91 -72.22 -37.89
N ALA A 104 28.86 -71.36 -38.90
CA ALA A 104 29.21 -69.94 -38.74
C ALA A 104 28.10 -69.16 -38.01
N GLU A 105 26.85 -69.59 -38.20
CA GLU A 105 25.65 -69.00 -37.63
C GLU A 105 25.48 -69.33 -36.13
N GLU A 106 25.98 -70.50 -35.70
CA GLU A 106 25.96 -70.88 -34.29
C GLU A 106 26.93 -70.02 -33.46
N ASN A 107 28.13 -69.74 -33.99
CA ASN A 107 29.10 -68.85 -33.36
C ASN A 107 28.62 -67.38 -33.29
N THR A 108 27.83 -66.91 -34.25
CA THR A 108 27.26 -65.55 -34.21
C THR A 108 26.14 -65.44 -33.18
N VAL A 109 25.31 -66.47 -33.02
CA VAL A 109 24.26 -66.51 -31.98
C VAL A 109 24.86 -66.47 -30.58
N GLU A 110 25.94 -67.22 -30.33
CA GLU A 110 26.59 -67.25 -29.02
C GLU A 110 27.28 -65.91 -28.70
N SER A 111 27.91 -65.28 -29.70
CA SER A 111 28.44 -63.92 -29.60
C SER A 111 27.35 -62.89 -29.27
N LEU A 112 26.20 -62.94 -29.97
CA LEU A 112 25.07 -62.05 -29.71
C LEU A 112 24.46 -62.24 -28.32
N LYS A 113 24.40 -63.47 -27.80
CA LYS A 113 23.96 -63.72 -26.42
C LYS A 113 24.88 -63.06 -25.41
N HIS A 114 26.19 -63.15 -25.62
CA HIS A 114 27.17 -62.46 -24.78
C HIS A 114 27.05 -60.94 -24.84
N THR A 115 26.83 -60.36 -26.03
CA THR A 115 26.65 -58.92 -26.16
C THR A 115 25.35 -58.44 -25.50
N VAL A 116 24.24 -59.18 -25.65
CA VAL A 116 22.97 -58.86 -24.96
C VAL A 116 23.16 -58.90 -23.45
N ALA A 117 23.78 -59.95 -22.91
CA ALA A 117 24.03 -60.04 -21.47
C ALA A 117 24.93 -58.90 -20.96
N SER A 118 25.95 -58.51 -21.73
CA SER A 118 26.81 -57.36 -21.40
C SER A 118 26.04 -56.05 -21.38
N LEU A 119 25.21 -55.81 -22.41
CA LEU A 119 24.39 -54.60 -22.51
C LEU A 119 23.33 -54.52 -21.40
N GLU A 120 22.71 -55.65 -21.03
CA GLU A 120 21.78 -55.72 -19.91
C GLU A 120 22.47 -55.36 -18.58
N GLN A 121 23.68 -55.88 -18.36
CA GLN A 121 24.49 -55.54 -17.19
C GLN A 121 24.86 -54.06 -17.16
N GLU A 122 25.32 -53.50 -18.28
CA GLU A 122 25.64 -52.08 -18.42
C GLU A 122 24.43 -51.18 -18.18
N LEU A 123 23.26 -51.55 -18.73
CA LEU A 123 22.01 -50.82 -18.54
C LEU A 123 21.57 -50.82 -17.08
N ASN A 124 21.73 -51.95 -16.38
CA ASN A 124 21.43 -52.03 -14.96
C ASN A 124 22.35 -51.12 -14.13
N VAL A 125 23.66 -51.12 -14.41
CA VAL A 125 24.62 -50.22 -13.76
C VAL A 125 24.30 -48.74 -14.04
N ALA A 126 23.93 -48.41 -15.27
CA ALA A 126 23.56 -47.04 -15.64
C ALA A 126 22.26 -46.58 -14.95
N ASN A 127 21.25 -47.45 -14.87
CA ASN A 127 20.01 -47.17 -14.15
C ASN A 127 20.24 -47.00 -12.64
N GLN A 128 21.13 -47.80 -12.05
CA GLN A 128 21.50 -47.65 -10.65
C GLN A 128 22.16 -46.28 -10.40
N ARG A 129 23.13 -45.88 -11.23
CA ARG A 129 23.77 -44.55 -11.11
C ARG A 129 22.77 -43.41 -11.25
N ARG A 130 21.87 -43.48 -12.23
CA ARG A 130 20.79 -42.49 -12.38
C ARG A 130 19.87 -42.44 -11.16
N ALA A 131 19.55 -43.60 -10.58
CA ALA A 131 18.71 -43.65 -9.38
C ALA A 131 19.42 -43.01 -8.17
N GLU A 132 20.72 -43.22 -8.03
CA GLU A 132 21.56 -42.59 -7.00
C GLU A 132 21.64 -41.06 -7.18
N GLU A 133 21.91 -40.59 -8.40
CA GLU A 133 21.92 -39.15 -8.75
C GLU A 133 20.56 -38.48 -8.48
N ILE A 134 19.46 -39.13 -8.85
CA ILE A 134 18.10 -38.63 -8.57
C ILE A 134 17.83 -38.57 -7.07
N ALA A 135 18.30 -39.55 -6.29
CA ALA A 135 18.15 -39.54 -4.84
C ALA A 135 18.96 -38.42 -4.19
N GLU A 136 20.18 -38.17 -4.67
CA GLU A 136 21.02 -37.06 -4.21
C GLU A 136 20.38 -35.71 -4.52
N LEU A 137 19.92 -35.49 -5.75
CA LEU A 137 19.23 -34.26 -6.16
C LEU A 137 17.97 -33.99 -5.32
N LYS A 138 17.17 -35.02 -5.06
CA LYS A 138 15.98 -34.90 -4.18
C LYS A 138 16.35 -34.53 -2.75
N SER A 139 17.49 -35.04 -2.25
CA SER A 139 17.97 -34.68 -0.91
C SER A 139 18.39 -33.20 -0.84
N LEU A 140 19.04 -32.70 -1.90
CA LEU A 140 19.46 -31.31 -2.01
C LEU A 140 18.28 -30.36 -2.19
N GLU A 141 17.30 -30.72 -3.02
CA GLU A 141 16.07 -29.94 -3.20
C GLU A 141 15.31 -29.83 -1.86
N LYS A 142 15.27 -30.92 -1.08
CA LYS A 142 14.67 -30.90 0.25
C LYS A 142 15.40 -29.95 1.21
N THR A 143 16.74 -29.96 1.25
CA THR A 143 17.48 -29.03 2.14
C THR A 143 17.31 -27.57 1.70
N GLN A 144 17.31 -27.29 0.40
CA GLN A 144 17.07 -25.94 -0.13
C GLN A 144 15.66 -25.43 0.19
N THR A 145 14.64 -26.27 0.04
CA THR A 145 13.25 -25.89 0.36
C THR A 145 13.08 -25.62 1.87
N GLU A 146 13.73 -26.40 2.73
CA GLU A 146 13.78 -26.17 4.17
C GLU A 146 14.49 -24.85 4.51
N GLU A 147 15.65 -24.57 3.90
CA GLU A 147 16.38 -23.31 4.10
C GLU A 147 15.58 -22.08 3.63
N ILE A 148 14.97 -22.15 2.45
CA ILE A 148 14.09 -21.10 1.92
C ILE A 148 12.90 -20.86 2.87
N ALA A 149 12.31 -21.92 3.44
CA ALA A 149 11.23 -21.80 4.40
C ALA A 149 11.68 -21.09 5.69
N VAL A 150 12.86 -21.41 6.20
CA VAL A 150 13.46 -20.76 7.38
C VAL A 150 13.74 -19.28 7.11
N LEU A 151 14.37 -18.94 5.97
CA LEU A 151 14.66 -17.55 5.59
C LEU A 151 13.37 -16.73 5.41
N ARG A 152 12.35 -17.29 4.75
CA ARG A 152 11.03 -16.64 4.63
C ARG A 152 10.38 -16.39 5.99
N CYS A 153 10.52 -17.32 6.94
CA CYS A 153 10.03 -17.15 8.30
C CYS A 153 10.77 -16.02 9.03
N ALA A 154 12.11 -15.98 8.93
CA ALA A 154 12.94 -14.95 9.55
C ALA A 154 12.63 -13.55 8.98
N ILE A 155 12.53 -13.42 7.65
CA ILE A 155 12.13 -12.17 6.98
C ILE A 155 10.76 -11.72 7.49
N ARG A 156 9.76 -12.62 7.54
CA ARG A 156 8.42 -12.28 8.04
C ARG A 156 8.45 -11.77 9.48
N LYS A 157 9.24 -12.39 10.37
CA LYS A 157 9.38 -11.96 11.76
C LYS A 157 10.05 -10.59 11.89
N ASN A 158 11.12 -10.35 11.15
CA ASN A 158 11.82 -9.06 11.17
C ASN A 158 10.91 -7.95 10.64
N VAL A 159 10.24 -8.20 9.52
CA VAL A 159 9.27 -7.28 8.93
C VAL A 159 8.12 -6.96 9.91
N GLN A 160 7.62 -7.93 10.68
CA GLN A 160 6.61 -7.68 11.71
C GLN A 160 7.12 -6.80 12.87
N LYS A 161 8.38 -6.98 13.27
CA LYS A 161 9.00 -6.15 14.31
C LYS A 161 9.08 -4.69 13.85
N ASP A 162 9.59 -4.46 12.64
CA ASP A 162 9.73 -3.12 12.07
C ASP A 162 8.38 -2.41 11.91
N PHE A 163 7.31 -3.16 11.62
CA PHE A 163 5.96 -2.60 11.57
C PHE A 163 5.42 -2.13 12.91
N SER A 164 5.81 -2.75 14.01
CA SER A 164 5.32 -2.37 15.34
C SER A 164 5.84 -0.97 15.72
N GLU A 165 7.10 -0.67 15.40
CA GLU A 165 7.70 0.66 15.62
C GLU A 165 7.11 1.71 14.68
N LEU A 166 6.86 1.33 13.42
CA LEU A 166 6.26 2.23 12.44
C LEU A 166 4.78 2.52 12.72
N GLU A 167 4.07 1.59 13.37
CA GLU A 167 2.67 1.73 13.69
C GLU A 167 2.41 2.95 14.58
N GLU A 168 3.26 3.21 15.58
CA GLU A 168 3.14 4.38 16.45
C GLU A 168 3.18 5.71 15.69
N HIS A 169 3.94 5.78 14.60
CA HIS A 169 4.13 6.98 13.79
C HIS A 169 2.99 7.25 12.79
N ILE A 170 2.11 6.27 12.55
CA ILE A 170 0.96 6.42 11.65
C ILE A 170 -0.37 6.60 12.40
N LEU A 171 -0.33 6.60 13.73
CA LEU A 171 -1.47 6.90 14.59
C LEU A 171 -1.61 8.42 14.80
N CYS A 172 -2.84 8.90 14.79
CA CYS A 172 -3.16 10.29 15.08
C CYS A 172 -2.99 10.56 16.58
N GLU A 173 -2.25 11.58 16.98
CA GLU A 173 -2.08 11.93 18.42
C GLU A 173 -3.39 12.36 19.11
N VAL A 174 -4.41 12.78 18.35
CA VAL A 174 -5.70 13.21 18.91
C VAL A 174 -6.64 12.04 19.18
N CYS A 175 -6.83 11.15 18.20
CA CYS A 175 -7.77 10.04 18.33
C CYS A 175 -7.10 8.69 18.57
N THR A 176 -5.77 8.60 18.52
CA THR A 176 -4.96 7.37 18.61
C THR A 176 -5.32 6.27 17.61
N HIS A 177 -6.02 6.63 16.52
CA HIS A 177 -6.33 5.72 15.41
C HIS A 177 -5.45 6.03 14.21
N ARG A 178 -5.34 5.05 13.31
CA ARG A 178 -4.58 5.15 12.07
C ARG A 178 -5.08 6.29 11.16
N MET A 179 -4.15 7.09 10.66
CA MET A 179 -4.46 8.27 9.83
C MET A 179 -4.75 7.91 8.36
N TRP A 180 -5.98 7.51 8.06
CA TRP A 180 -6.39 7.19 6.68
C TRP A 180 -6.37 8.38 5.71
N LYS A 181 -6.49 9.59 6.26
CA LYS A 181 -6.36 10.87 5.56
C LYS A 181 -5.54 11.82 6.44
N PRO A 182 -4.22 11.67 6.42
CA PRO A 182 -3.33 12.52 7.21
C PRO A 182 -3.26 13.92 6.59
N TYR A 183 -3.35 14.94 7.44
CA TYR A 183 -3.15 16.34 7.09
C TYR A 183 -2.06 16.94 7.96
N LEU A 184 -1.10 17.57 7.30
CA LEU A 184 0.07 18.23 7.87
C LEU A 184 -0.24 19.70 8.14
N LEU A 185 0.19 20.20 9.31
CA LEU A 185 0.21 21.64 9.63
C LEU A 185 1.58 22.23 9.22
N PRO A 186 1.67 23.09 8.18
CA PRO A 186 2.95 23.54 7.64
C PRO A 186 3.87 24.28 8.62
N GLU A 187 3.33 24.95 9.63
CA GLU A 187 4.10 25.74 10.60
C GLU A 187 4.85 24.90 11.63
N CYS A 188 4.38 23.67 11.88
CA CYS A 188 4.96 22.81 12.92
C CYS A 188 5.27 21.37 12.47
N GLY A 189 4.76 20.93 11.32
CA GLY A 189 5.02 19.61 10.79
C GLY A 189 4.24 18.47 11.46
N HIS A 190 3.33 18.74 12.40
CA HIS A 190 2.49 17.69 12.99
C HIS A 190 1.40 17.24 12.01
N CYS A 191 1.12 15.94 12.02
CA CYS A 191 0.12 15.28 11.19
C CYS A 191 -1.03 14.72 12.02
N PHE A 192 -2.25 14.87 11.51
CA PHE A 192 -3.46 14.38 12.16
C PHE A 192 -4.47 13.86 11.13
N CYS A 193 -5.48 13.13 11.59
CA CYS A 193 -6.64 12.81 10.75
C CYS A 193 -7.36 14.09 10.30
N GLN A 194 -7.86 14.09 9.07
CA GLN A 194 -8.76 15.14 8.54
C GLN A 194 -9.85 15.50 9.55
N ASP A 195 -10.58 14.50 10.03
CA ASP A 195 -11.76 14.70 10.87
C ASP A 195 -11.36 15.30 12.24
N CYS A 196 -10.23 14.88 12.81
CA CYS A 196 -9.73 15.43 14.08
C CYS A 196 -9.34 16.91 13.96
N LEU A 197 -8.72 17.33 12.86
CA LEU A 197 -8.40 18.74 12.65
C LEU A 197 -9.65 19.58 12.40
N VAL A 198 -10.62 19.06 11.63
CA VAL A 198 -11.90 19.74 11.40
C VAL A 198 -12.61 19.96 12.73
N ASP A 199 -12.75 18.92 13.56
CA ASP A 199 -13.41 19.03 14.86
C ASP A 199 -12.68 20.02 15.79
N TRP A 200 -11.34 20.00 15.79
CA TRP A 200 -10.53 20.92 16.57
C TRP A 200 -10.73 22.38 16.16
N PHE A 201 -10.69 22.68 14.86
CA PHE A 201 -10.91 24.03 14.34
C PHE A 201 -12.36 24.49 14.49
N SER A 202 -13.35 23.63 14.23
CA SER A 202 -14.76 23.93 14.48
C SER A 202 -15.01 24.26 15.95
N THR A 203 -14.43 23.51 16.89
CA THR A 203 -14.54 23.80 18.33
C THR A 203 -13.91 25.14 18.68
N THR A 204 -12.75 25.45 18.10
CA THR A 204 -12.05 26.72 18.30
C THR A 204 -12.89 27.89 17.79
N GLN A 205 -13.46 27.75 16.59
CA GLN A 205 -14.33 28.74 15.98
C GLN A 205 -15.61 28.95 16.80
N ALA A 206 -16.26 27.88 17.27
CA ALA A 206 -17.46 27.98 18.09
C ALA A 206 -17.19 28.72 19.41
N ARG A 207 -16.08 28.42 20.09
CA ARG A 207 -15.66 29.15 21.31
C ARG A 207 -15.42 30.63 21.03
N PHE A 208 -14.80 30.93 19.89
CA PHE A 208 -14.55 32.31 19.48
C PHE A 208 -15.86 33.07 19.22
N MET A 209 -16.81 32.48 18.50
CA MET A 209 -18.14 33.08 18.26
C MET A 209 -18.91 33.29 19.57
N ALA A 210 -18.81 32.36 20.52
CA ALA A 210 -19.45 32.50 21.82
C ALA A 210 -18.90 33.67 22.66
N SER A 211 -17.61 33.99 22.54
CA SER A 211 -17.00 35.13 23.23
C SER A 211 -17.08 36.45 22.47
N HIS A 212 -17.45 36.41 21.18
CA HIS A 212 -17.55 37.59 20.31
C HIS A 212 -18.93 37.60 19.61
N PRO A 213 -20.02 37.97 20.33
CA PRO A 213 -21.37 37.94 19.76
C PRO A 213 -21.54 38.87 18.55
N ASP A 214 -20.74 39.94 18.45
CA ASP A 214 -20.73 40.87 17.31
C ASP A 214 -19.89 40.38 16.12
N TYR A 215 -19.33 39.17 16.20
CA TYR A 215 -18.53 38.60 15.12
C TYR A 215 -19.39 38.25 13.90
N ASP A 216 -19.08 38.86 12.76
CA ASP A 216 -19.67 38.55 11.47
C ASP A 216 -18.66 37.81 10.57
N ALA A 217 -18.94 36.54 10.29
CA ALA A 217 -18.11 35.70 9.43
C ALA A 217 -17.94 36.28 8.00
N ARG A 218 -18.92 37.04 7.49
CA ARG A 218 -18.80 37.68 6.17
C ARG A 218 -17.76 38.79 6.17
N ARG A 219 -17.69 39.58 7.25
CA ARG A 219 -16.67 40.62 7.43
C ARG A 219 -15.27 40.02 7.54
N ALA A 220 -15.12 38.87 8.20
CA ALA A 220 -13.85 38.16 8.31
C ALA A 220 -13.22 37.83 6.93
N ILE A 221 -14.05 37.45 5.96
CA ILE A 221 -13.60 37.17 4.58
C ILE A 221 -13.05 38.46 3.93
N THR A 222 -13.76 39.59 4.06
CA THR A 222 -13.32 40.89 3.54
C THR A 222 -11.98 41.33 4.15
N TYR A 223 -11.75 41.07 5.44
CA TYR A 223 -10.48 41.40 6.08
C TYR A 223 -9.30 40.58 5.54
N ASN A 224 -9.51 39.30 5.22
CA ASN A 224 -8.48 38.48 4.59
C ASN A 224 -8.10 39.01 3.20
N GLN A 225 -9.10 39.50 2.43
CA GLN A 225 -8.86 40.15 1.15
C GLN A 225 -8.06 41.44 1.30
N LEU A 226 -8.45 42.30 2.24
CA LEU A 226 -7.74 43.54 2.54
C LEU A 226 -6.30 43.27 3.00
N ARG A 227 -6.09 42.27 3.86
CA ARG A 227 -4.75 41.87 4.32
C ARG A 227 -3.85 41.42 3.17
N ALA A 228 -4.38 40.64 2.23
CA ALA A 228 -3.64 40.22 1.05
C ALA A 228 -3.24 41.43 0.18
N LEU A 229 -4.19 42.33 -0.09
CA LEU A 229 -3.94 43.57 -0.85
C LEU A 229 -2.91 44.48 -0.16
N LEU A 230 -2.99 44.63 1.16
CA LEU A 230 -2.03 45.44 1.92
C LEU A 230 -0.62 44.81 1.94
N SER A 231 -0.54 43.48 1.93
CA SER A 231 0.72 42.75 1.92
C SER A 231 1.40 42.77 0.55
N SER A 232 0.64 42.96 -0.54
CA SER A 232 1.15 43.02 -1.91
C SER A 232 1.63 44.40 -2.35
N ILE A 233 1.72 45.39 -1.46
CA ILE A 233 2.19 46.77 -1.76
C ILE A 233 3.57 46.97 -1.09
N PRO A 234 4.69 46.54 -1.70
CA PRO A 234 5.96 46.40 -0.99
C PRO A 234 6.84 47.66 -1.04
N VAL A 235 6.58 48.63 -1.93
CA VAL A 235 7.64 49.53 -2.42
C VAL A 235 7.42 51.03 -2.15
N LEU A 236 6.21 51.51 -1.83
CA LEU A 236 5.96 52.97 -1.83
C LEU A 236 5.49 53.57 -0.50
N LEU A 237 5.43 52.79 0.58
CA LEU A 237 4.87 53.26 1.84
C LEU A 237 5.97 53.80 2.75
N ASN A 238 5.85 55.09 3.08
CA ASN A 238 6.59 55.76 4.15
C ASN A 238 6.61 54.85 5.42
N PRO A 239 7.75 54.72 6.14
CA PRO A 239 7.85 53.92 7.37
C PRO A 239 6.71 54.13 8.37
N GLN A 240 6.21 55.38 8.47
CA GLN A 240 5.08 55.71 9.33
C GLN A 240 3.78 55.03 8.86
N VAL A 241 3.52 55.02 7.55
CA VAL A 241 2.32 54.36 6.98
C VAL A 241 2.45 52.85 7.12
N LYS A 242 3.65 52.28 6.95
CA LYS A 242 3.91 50.87 7.22
C LYS A 242 3.58 50.50 8.66
N HIS A 243 3.99 51.33 9.63
CA HIS A 243 3.68 51.11 11.03
C HIS A 243 2.17 51.19 11.30
N GLN A 244 1.47 52.18 10.73
CA GLN A 244 0.01 52.30 10.85
C GLN A 244 -0.72 51.09 10.27
N ILE A 245 -0.29 50.60 9.10
CA ILE A 245 -0.83 49.37 8.50
C ILE A 245 -0.57 48.17 9.41
N GLN A 246 0.63 48.05 9.99
CA GLN A 246 0.96 46.95 10.89
C GLN A 246 0.07 46.95 12.15
N VAL A 247 -0.17 48.12 12.75
CA VAL A 247 -1.08 48.26 13.90
C VAL A 247 -2.50 47.84 13.50
N LEU A 248 -3.00 48.34 12.37
CA LEU A 248 -4.32 47.99 11.86
C LEU A 248 -4.45 46.48 11.58
N LEU A 249 -3.44 45.86 10.96
CA LEU A 249 -3.41 44.41 10.73
C LEU A 249 -3.41 43.61 12.03
N THR A 250 -2.73 44.11 13.07
CA THR A 250 -2.68 43.47 14.39
C THR A 250 -4.05 43.52 15.07
N ASP A 251 -4.77 44.64 14.96
CA ASP A 251 -6.12 44.76 15.52
C ASP A 251 -7.14 43.93 14.75
N LEU A 252 -7.02 43.85 13.41
CA LEU A 252 -7.86 42.97 12.60
C LEU A 252 -7.62 41.49 12.90
N GLN A 253 -6.38 41.10 13.26
CA GLN A 253 -6.08 39.72 13.63
C GLN A 253 -6.83 39.29 14.90
N LYS A 254 -7.10 40.20 15.83
CA LYS A 254 -7.88 39.90 17.05
C LYS A 254 -9.35 39.58 16.75
N LEU A 255 -9.84 39.94 15.57
CA LEU A 255 -11.21 39.66 15.13
C LEU A 255 -11.36 38.27 14.50
N GLN A 256 -10.31 37.44 14.49
CA GLN A 256 -10.37 36.09 13.94
C GLN A 256 -10.06 35.04 15.00
N PRO A 257 -10.68 33.84 14.91
CA PRO A 257 -10.31 32.71 15.73
C PRO A 257 -8.84 32.33 15.51
N GLU A 258 -8.08 32.19 16.59
CA GLU A 258 -6.71 31.70 16.53
C GLU A 258 -6.71 30.16 16.50
N TYR A 259 -6.52 29.60 15.31
CA TYR A 259 -6.34 28.16 15.15
C TYR A 259 -4.93 27.75 15.58
N THR A 260 -4.81 26.65 16.32
CA THR A 260 -3.54 26.15 16.85
C THR A 260 -3.39 24.65 16.61
N CYS A 261 -2.16 24.15 16.57
CA CYS A 261 -1.88 22.71 16.52
C CYS A 261 -2.35 22.01 17.81
N PRO A 262 -3.10 20.90 17.76
CA PRO A 262 -3.50 20.15 18.96
C PRO A 262 -2.35 19.75 19.87
N SER A 263 -1.20 19.36 19.31
CA SER A 263 -0.05 18.85 20.04
C SER A 263 0.83 19.95 20.61
N CYS A 264 1.39 20.83 19.75
CA CYS A 264 2.37 21.83 20.18
C CYS A 264 1.80 23.24 20.40
N ARG A 265 0.50 23.45 20.13
CA ARG A 265 -0.21 24.74 20.29
C ARG A 265 0.33 25.90 19.46
N LYS A 266 1.28 25.67 18.54
CA LYS A 266 1.72 26.68 17.57
C LYS A 266 0.54 27.11 16.69
N SER A 267 0.43 28.41 16.42
CA SER A 267 -0.63 28.97 15.57
C SER A 267 -0.54 28.38 14.15
N ALA A 268 -1.67 27.91 13.63
CA ALA A 268 -1.84 27.43 12.28
C ALA A 268 -2.32 28.61 11.42
N LEU A 269 -1.44 29.15 10.60
CA LEU A 269 -1.72 30.34 9.76
C LEU A 269 -2.11 29.94 8.34
N THR A 270 -1.61 28.79 7.90
CA THR A 270 -1.84 28.20 6.59
C THR A 270 -2.77 27.01 6.68
N LYS A 271 -3.49 26.78 5.59
CA LYS A 271 -4.42 25.66 5.47
C LYS A 271 -3.65 24.32 5.59
N PRO A 272 -4.18 23.35 6.38
CA PRO A 272 -3.59 22.02 6.44
C PRO A 272 -3.52 21.37 5.05
N VAL A 273 -2.40 20.71 4.77
CA VAL A 273 -2.13 20.05 3.47
C VAL A 273 -2.20 18.54 3.64
N GLU A 274 -2.86 17.85 2.72
CA GLU A 274 -2.91 16.38 2.77
C GLU A 274 -1.51 15.79 2.52
N ASP A 275 -1.05 14.92 3.42
CA ASP A 275 0.22 14.21 3.26
C ASP A 275 0.02 12.91 2.47
N PHE A 276 0.18 12.99 1.15
CA PHE A 276 0.02 11.84 0.26
C PHE A 276 1.07 10.74 0.48
N ARG A 277 2.26 11.07 0.99
CA ARG A 277 3.31 10.08 1.27
C ARG A 277 2.92 9.27 2.49
N LEU A 278 2.56 9.94 3.59
CA LEU A 278 2.08 9.29 4.80
C LEU A 278 0.79 8.48 4.55
N LYS A 279 -0.11 8.99 3.71
CA LYS A 279 -1.31 8.26 3.29
C LYS A 279 -0.99 6.97 2.53
N SER A 280 0.04 6.98 1.69
CA SER A 280 0.48 5.81 0.93
C SER A 280 1.10 4.77 1.86
N LEU A 281 1.91 5.23 2.82
CA LEU A 281 2.49 4.40 3.87
C LEU A 281 1.42 3.72 4.73
N VAL A 282 0.46 4.50 5.25
CA VAL A 282 -0.69 4.01 6.04
C VAL A 282 -1.43 2.89 5.31
N ARG A 283 -1.70 3.07 4.01
CA ARG A 283 -2.40 2.07 3.19
C ARG A 283 -1.56 0.82 2.96
N HIS A 284 -0.25 0.98 2.76
CA HIS A 284 0.65 -0.14 2.56
C HIS A 284 0.73 -1.02 3.82
N ILE A 285 0.95 -0.40 4.99
CA ILE A 285 1.01 -1.10 6.28
C ILE A 285 -0.32 -1.78 6.58
N ALA A 286 -1.45 -1.08 6.35
CA ALA A 286 -2.77 -1.69 6.50
C ALA A 286 -2.97 -2.90 5.59
N GLY A 287 -2.55 -2.82 4.33
CA GLY A 287 -2.63 -3.92 3.38
C GLY A 287 -1.83 -5.15 3.83
N LEU A 288 -0.64 -4.94 4.40
CA LEU A 288 0.19 -6.01 4.95
C LEU A 288 -0.41 -6.65 6.21
N GLN A 289 -1.21 -5.90 6.98
CA GLN A 289 -1.97 -6.40 8.12
C GLN A 289 -3.34 -6.99 7.73
N GLY A 290 -3.69 -7.00 6.44
CA GLY A 290 -5.00 -7.47 5.96
C GLY A 290 -6.16 -6.51 6.24
N GLU A 291 -5.87 -5.28 6.65
CA GLU A 291 -6.85 -4.22 6.85
C GLU A 291 -7.12 -3.46 5.53
N SER A 292 -8.36 -3.01 5.36
CA SER A 292 -8.76 -2.22 4.19
C SER A 292 -9.14 -0.80 4.58
N SER A 293 -8.74 0.16 3.73
CA SER A 293 -9.09 1.58 3.92
C SER A 293 -10.60 1.74 4.04
N PRO A 294 -11.09 2.54 5.02
CA PRO A 294 -12.50 2.88 5.13
C PRO A 294 -13.01 3.40 3.78
N ARG A 295 -14.01 2.71 3.23
CA ARG A 295 -14.64 3.14 1.99
C ARG A 295 -15.35 4.46 2.27
N LYS A 296 -14.88 5.55 1.66
CA LYS A 296 -15.60 6.83 1.67
C LYS A 296 -16.99 6.55 1.06
N LYS A 297 -18.04 6.61 1.88
CA LYS A 297 -19.42 6.58 1.38
C LYS A 297 -19.48 7.70 0.36
N ARG A 298 -19.73 7.36 -0.91
CA ARG A 298 -19.94 8.36 -1.95
C ARG A 298 -21.18 9.12 -1.52
N ALA A 299 -21.01 10.31 -0.97
CA ALA A 299 -22.14 11.20 -0.76
C ALA A 299 -22.73 11.43 -2.14
N HIS A 300 -23.95 10.97 -2.36
CA HIS A 300 -24.67 11.13 -3.64
C HIS A 300 -25.16 12.58 -3.85
N GLY A 301 -24.42 13.57 -3.32
CA GLY A 301 -24.72 14.98 -3.45
C GLY A 301 -24.21 15.50 -4.80
N HIS A 302 -25.14 15.95 -5.62
CA HIS A 302 -24.88 16.62 -6.88
C HIS A 302 -24.08 17.92 -6.65
N GLY A 303 -22.87 17.99 -7.20
CA GLY A 303 -22.35 19.21 -7.83
C GLY A 303 -21.98 20.42 -6.96
N GLU A 304 -21.90 20.31 -5.63
CA GLU A 304 -21.28 21.40 -4.87
C GLU A 304 -19.81 21.54 -5.28
N ALA A 305 -19.43 22.78 -5.63
CA ALA A 305 -18.08 23.16 -5.99
C ALA A 305 -17.08 22.55 -4.99
N ASN A 306 -15.90 22.19 -5.48
CA ASN A 306 -14.88 21.40 -4.79
C ASN A 306 -14.26 22.16 -3.59
N VAL A 307 -15.09 22.48 -2.58
CA VAL A 307 -14.70 23.17 -1.35
C VAL A 307 -13.98 22.14 -0.48
N GLY A 308 -12.70 22.38 -0.25
CA GLY A 308 -11.88 21.58 0.64
C GLY A 308 -12.41 21.64 2.08
N PRO A 309 -12.13 20.62 2.90
CA PRO A 309 -12.65 20.54 4.28
C PRO A 309 -12.19 21.69 5.19
N PHE A 310 -11.14 22.43 4.79
CA PHE A 310 -10.57 23.50 5.59
C PHE A 310 -10.81 24.91 5.01
N ASP A 311 -11.50 25.03 3.87
CA ASP A 311 -11.70 26.31 3.17
C ASP A 311 -12.54 27.29 4.01
N PHE A 312 -13.38 26.76 4.89
CA PHE A 312 -14.20 27.57 5.81
C PHE A 312 -13.39 28.18 6.97
N PHE A 313 -12.22 27.63 7.30
CA PHE A 313 -11.37 28.14 8.39
C PHE A 313 -10.28 29.08 7.86
N PHE A 314 -9.75 28.77 6.68
CA PHE A 314 -8.67 29.52 6.04
C PHE A 314 -9.19 30.08 4.73
N SER A 315 -9.64 31.35 4.74
CA SER A 315 -10.00 32.05 3.51
C SER A 315 -8.73 32.42 2.75
N THR A 316 -8.07 31.46 2.11
CA THR A 316 -6.96 31.76 1.22
C THR A 316 -7.50 32.29 -0.11
N LEU A 317 -7.03 33.48 -0.49
CA LEU A 317 -7.10 33.98 -1.85
C LEU A 317 -6.13 33.18 -2.74
N ASP A 318 -6.32 31.87 -2.85
CA ASP A 318 -5.63 31.09 -3.87
C ASP A 318 -6.32 31.35 -5.21
N HIS A 319 -6.09 32.53 -5.80
CA HIS A 319 -6.62 32.92 -7.11
C HIS A 319 -5.59 32.91 -8.24
N ASP A 320 -4.31 32.63 -7.99
CA ASP A 320 -3.27 32.90 -9.00
C ASP A 320 -2.27 31.75 -9.26
N LYS A 321 -2.73 30.50 -9.19
CA LYS A 321 -1.98 29.37 -9.77
C LYS A 321 -2.88 28.50 -10.63
N ARG A 322 -3.20 28.99 -11.83
CA ARG A 322 -3.53 28.17 -13.00
C ARG A 322 -2.47 28.40 -14.06
#